data_AF-A0A1D6I6J3-F1
#
_entry.id   AF-A0A1D6I6J3-F1
#
_cell.length_a   1.000
_cell.length_b   1.000
_cell.length_c   1.000
_cell.angle_alpha   90.00
_cell.angle_beta   90.00
_cell.angle_gamma   90.00
#
_symmetry.space_group_name_H-M   'P 1'
#
loop_
_entity.id
_entity.type
_entity.pdbx_description
1 polymer ?
#
loop_
_entity_poly.entity_id
_entity_poly.type
_entity_poly.pdbx_seq_one_letter_code
_entity_poly.pdbx_strand_id
1 'polypeptide(L)'
;MSVTSAFEIHSFNTILCSMGELLLSIVTVPDSDCTIQDMDIFHDNLVLFLRKNGTPLFCSISMPIDVDVQEPKELDDLNPWFFPIPSELCSIVAGSNNDFMSSTYQLVISSPVIPDLTVDYDLRKKTFTILHQEEVTTISANLGGLGFQSNVSSIQQNMQLVKTSQNWSDLSKLFSCERVEVISHDGVSIPLVILYSWGAHCHGESPGILYGYGAYGEDLDKSWCSERLSLLSRGWVLAFADVRYVYATELQ
;
A
#
# COMPACT_ATOMS: atom_id res chain seq x y z
N MET A 1 31.78 14.22 -15.39
CA MET A 1 32.36 13.78 -14.11
C MET A 1 31.46 12.68 -13.59
N SER A 2 31.96 11.45 -13.56
CA SER A 2 31.22 10.28 -13.10
C SER A 2 31.26 10.26 -11.58
N VAL A 3 30.25 10.86 -10.93
CA VAL A 3 30.01 10.57 -9.52
C VAL A 3 29.18 9.29 -9.50
N THR A 4 29.85 8.17 -9.32
CA THR A 4 29.19 6.86 -9.16
C THR A 4 28.69 6.80 -7.72
N SER A 5 27.66 7.58 -7.40
CA SER A 5 26.99 7.52 -6.11
C SER A 5 26.03 6.33 -6.10
N ALA A 6 26.31 5.32 -5.28
CA ALA A 6 25.43 4.16 -5.09
C ALA A 6 24.64 4.33 -3.81
N PHE A 7 23.33 4.10 -3.83
CA PHE A 7 22.48 4.19 -2.66
C PHE A 7 22.02 2.80 -2.24
N GLU A 8 21.95 2.54 -0.93
CA GLU A 8 21.54 1.25 -0.37
C GLU A 8 20.74 1.45 0.92
N ILE A 9 19.71 0.61 1.10
CA ILE A 9 18.93 0.56 2.35
C ILE A 9 19.70 -0.31 3.35
N HIS A 10 19.97 0.23 4.53
CA HIS A 10 20.62 -0.47 5.63
C HIS A 10 19.68 -0.59 6.83
N SER A 11 19.52 -1.82 7.34
CA SER A 11 18.68 -2.15 8.49
C SER A 11 17.23 -1.63 8.40
N PHE A 12 16.69 -1.50 7.18
CA PHE A 12 15.35 -0.96 6.89
C PHE A 12 15.07 0.46 7.40
N ASN A 13 16.03 1.18 7.99
CA ASN A 13 15.77 2.48 8.62
C ASN A 13 16.73 3.57 8.12
N THR A 14 17.71 3.22 7.30
CA THR A 14 18.74 4.16 6.86
C THR A 14 19.05 3.97 5.38
N ILE A 15 19.18 5.09 4.65
CA ILE A 15 19.69 5.09 3.28
C ILE A 15 21.11 5.61 3.32
N LEU A 16 22.02 4.76 2.89
CA LEU A 16 23.43 5.06 2.74
C LEU A 16 23.69 5.43 1.29
N CYS A 17 24.63 6.35 1.07
CA CYS A 17 25.17 6.68 -0.23
C CYS A 17 26.68 6.53 -0.21
N SER A 18 27.19 5.73 -1.13
CA SER A 18 28.62 5.58 -1.35
C SER A 18 29.08 6.57 -2.40
N MET A 19 30.00 7.46 -2.04
CA MET A 19 30.71 8.34 -2.96
C MET A 19 32.20 8.02 -2.95
N GLY A 20 32.61 7.11 -3.84
CA GLY A 20 34.00 6.61 -3.87
C GLY A 20 34.23 5.57 -2.76
N GLU A 21 35.17 5.83 -1.85
CA GLU A 21 35.42 4.96 -0.68
C GLU A 21 34.66 5.41 0.58
N LEU A 22 33.93 6.53 0.51
CA LEU A 22 33.18 7.07 1.64
C LEU A 22 31.73 6.59 1.60
N LEU A 23 31.26 6.06 2.72
CA LEU A 23 29.87 5.71 2.96
C LEU A 23 29.25 6.84 3.80
N LEU A 24 28.23 7.52 3.26
CA LEU A 24 27.54 8.61 3.93
C LEU A 24 26.09 8.20 4.21
N SER A 25 25.63 8.41 5.44
CA SER A 25 24.21 8.27 5.74
C SER A 25 23.47 9.52 5.27
N ILE A 26 22.46 9.33 4.42
CA ILE A 26 21.70 10.44 3.81
C ILE A 26 20.32 10.58 4.44
N VAL A 27 19.61 9.47 4.62
CA VAL A 27 18.25 9.48 5.15
C VAL A 27 18.18 8.53 6.32
N THR A 28 17.65 9.00 7.44
CA THR A 28 17.32 8.15 8.59
C THR A 28 15.84 8.29 8.89
N VAL A 29 15.18 7.16 9.14
CA VAL A 29 13.82 7.12 9.66
C VAL A 29 13.93 6.84 11.16
N PRO A 30 13.74 7.85 12.03
CA PRO A 30 13.96 7.71 13.47
C PRO A 30 12.79 6.99 14.17
N ASP A 31 11.61 6.98 13.54
CA ASP A 31 10.40 6.37 14.08
C ASP A 31 10.56 4.84 14.10
N SER A 32 10.55 4.23 15.30
CA SER A 32 10.63 2.77 15.46
C SER A 32 9.52 2.04 14.72
N ASP A 33 8.41 2.74 14.48
CA ASP A 33 7.20 2.19 13.89
C ASP A 33 7.18 2.34 12.36
N CYS A 34 8.19 2.99 11.77
CA CYS A 34 8.32 3.22 10.34
C CYS A 34 9.58 2.56 9.78
N THR A 35 9.41 1.80 8.70
CA THR A 35 10.50 1.09 8.02
C THR A 35 10.49 1.41 6.52
N ILE A 36 11.67 1.46 5.92
CA ILE A 36 11.91 1.57 4.49
C ILE A 36 11.87 0.16 3.91
N GLN A 37 10.92 -0.06 3.00
CA GLN A 37 10.71 -1.34 2.32
C GLN A 37 11.47 -1.39 1.00
N ASP A 38 11.42 -0.30 0.23
CA ASP A 38 12.05 -0.22 -1.07
C ASP A 38 12.33 1.24 -1.47
N MET A 39 13.13 1.44 -2.51
CA MET A 39 13.54 2.75 -2.99
C MET A 39 13.86 2.72 -4.49
N ASP A 40 13.41 3.76 -5.18
CA ASP A 40 13.78 4.04 -6.57
C ASP A 40 14.40 5.42 -6.74
N ILE A 41 15.30 5.57 -7.71
CA ILE A 41 16.02 6.82 -7.96
C ILE A 41 15.80 7.28 -9.39
N PHE A 42 15.40 8.54 -9.52
CA PHE A 42 15.26 9.29 -10.76
C PHE A 42 16.23 10.46 -10.75
N HIS A 43 16.41 11.07 -11.92
CA HIS A 43 17.31 12.21 -12.08
C HIS A 43 17.10 13.32 -11.04
N ASP A 44 15.83 13.67 -10.79
CA ASP A 44 15.46 14.77 -9.89
C ASP A 44 14.70 14.33 -8.64
N ASN A 45 14.50 13.02 -8.43
CA ASN A 45 13.68 12.54 -7.33
C ASN A 45 14.18 11.22 -6.75
N LEU A 46 14.11 11.10 -5.43
CA LEU A 46 14.22 9.86 -4.70
C LEU A 46 12.80 9.42 -4.31
N VAL A 47 12.46 8.19 -4.62
CA VAL A 47 11.15 7.59 -4.32
C VAL A 47 11.33 6.52 -3.25
N LEU A 48 10.49 6.55 -2.22
CA LEU A 48 10.56 5.63 -1.09
C LEU A 48 9.23 4.91 -0.87
N PHE A 49 9.32 3.60 -0.70
CA PHE A 49 8.26 2.77 -0.16
C PHE A 49 8.55 2.54 1.32
N LEU A 50 7.61 2.95 2.15
CA LEU A 50 7.71 2.90 3.59
C LEU A 50 6.55 2.08 4.16
N ARG A 51 6.71 1.53 5.35
CA ARG A 51 5.65 0.87 6.10
C ARG A 51 5.63 1.44 7.51
N LYS A 52 4.51 2.07 7.88
CA LYS A 52 4.28 2.64 9.22
C LYS A 52 3.13 1.91 9.90
N ASN A 53 3.39 1.25 11.02
CA ASN A 53 2.39 0.45 11.76
C ASN A 53 1.61 -0.54 10.88
N GLY A 54 2.29 -1.15 9.89
CA GLY A 54 1.68 -2.07 8.94
C GLY A 54 0.92 -1.42 7.78
N THR A 55 0.76 -0.09 7.77
CA THR A 55 0.17 0.66 6.66
C THR A 55 1.27 1.09 5.70
N PRO A 56 1.15 0.82 4.39
CA PRO A 56 2.14 1.29 3.43
C PRO A 56 2.04 2.81 3.27
N LEU A 57 3.18 3.43 3.05
CA LEU A 57 3.34 4.84 2.73
C LEU A 57 4.24 4.92 1.50
N PHE A 58 3.95 5.88 0.62
CA PHE A 58 4.76 6.16 -0.55
C PHE A 58 5.09 7.64 -0.56
N CYS A 59 6.36 7.99 -0.73
CA CYS A 59 6.75 9.39 -0.83
C CYS A 59 7.86 9.64 -1.84
N SER A 60 7.91 10.87 -2.32
CA SER A 60 8.98 11.39 -3.18
C SER A 60 9.71 12.55 -2.52
N ILE A 61 11.02 12.55 -2.62
CA ILE A 61 11.94 13.59 -2.13
C ILE A 61 12.66 14.18 -3.33
N SER A 62 12.77 15.51 -3.41
CA SER A 62 13.48 16.17 -4.50
C SER A 62 14.99 15.97 -4.37
N MET A 63 15.63 15.63 -5.49
CA MET A 63 17.08 15.50 -5.63
C MET A 63 17.66 16.71 -6.38
N PRO A 64 18.95 17.04 -6.19
CA PRO A 64 19.89 16.39 -5.26
C PRO A 64 19.59 16.73 -3.79
N ILE A 65 19.72 15.74 -2.91
CA ILE A 65 19.74 15.98 -1.46
C ILE A 65 21.08 16.60 -1.11
N ASP A 66 21.06 17.70 -0.38
CA ASP A 66 22.28 18.33 0.14
C ASP A 66 22.87 17.43 1.24
N VAL A 67 23.93 16.70 0.91
CA VAL A 67 24.60 15.76 1.81
C VAL A 67 25.67 16.52 2.58
N ASP A 68 25.27 17.15 3.68
CA ASP A 68 26.25 17.70 4.62
C ASP A 68 26.94 16.54 5.33
N VAL A 69 28.27 16.51 5.29
CA VAL A 69 29.09 15.37 5.79
C VAL A 69 29.02 15.22 7.32
N GLN A 70 28.39 16.16 8.01
CA GLN A 70 28.51 16.30 9.46
C GLN A 70 27.47 15.47 10.23
N GLU A 71 26.22 15.38 9.75
CA GLU A 71 25.16 14.60 10.43
C GLU A 71 24.12 14.05 9.43
N PRO A 72 23.60 12.82 9.64
CA PRO A 72 22.52 12.27 8.80
C PRO A 72 21.24 13.09 8.96
N LYS A 73 20.50 13.28 7.86
CA LYS A 73 19.20 13.96 7.89
C LYS A 73 18.09 12.98 8.25
N GLU A 74 17.12 13.44 9.03
CA GLU A 74 15.88 12.69 9.24
C GLU A 74 15.00 12.79 8.00
N LEU A 75 14.12 11.81 7.80
CA LEU A 75 13.20 11.79 6.66
C LEU A 75 12.36 13.09 6.58
N ASP A 76 11.91 13.61 7.72
CA ASP A 76 11.09 14.82 7.78
C ASP A 76 11.86 16.08 7.38
N ASP A 77 13.18 16.14 7.63
CA ASP A 77 14.04 17.26 7.23
C ASP A 77 14.15 17.42 5.71
N LEU A 78 13.88 16.34 4.97
CA LEU A 78 13.96 16.28 3.51
C LEU A 78 12.68 16.78 2.82
N ASN A 79 11.68 17.20 3.60
CA ASN A 79 10.37 17.66 3.11
C ASN A 79 9.72 16.68 2.10
N PRO A 80 9.56 15.39 2.47
CA PRO A 80 8.99 14.38 1.59
C PRO A 80 7.56 14.75 1.23
N TRP A 81 7.19 14.52 -0.03
CA TRP A 81 5.80 14.56 -0.42
C TRP A 81 5.21 13.15 -0.36
N PHE A 82 4.25 12.93 0.53
CA PHE A 82 3.54 11.67 0.65
C PHE A 82 2.37 11.60 -0.32
N PHE A 83 2.29 10.51 -1.07
CA PHE A 83 1.18 10.25 -1.97
C PHE A 83 -0.10 9.96 -1.18
N PRO A 84 -1.25 10.54 -1.57
CA PRO A 84 -2.51 10.34 -0.86
C PRO A 84 -3.08 8.95 -1.16
N ILE A 85 -2.84 8.01 -0.24
CA ILE A 85 -3.34 6.63 -0.34
C ILE A 85 -4.83 6.61 0.00
N PRO A 86 -5.71 5.96 -0.80
CA PRO A 86 -7.15 5.97 -0.57
C PRO A 86 -7.61 5.30 0.73
N SER A 87 -6.89 4.28 1.19
CA SER A 87 -7.22 3.49 2.38
C SER A 87 -5.95 2.93 3.02
N GLU A 88 -5.94 2.80 4.34
CA GLU A 88 -4.82 2.21 5.09
C GLU A 88 -4.63 0.71 4.81
N LEU A 89 -5.64 0.06 4.23
CA LEU A 89 -5.62 -1.35 3.83
C LEU A 89 -5.20 -1.56 2.37
N CYS A 90 -4.82 -0.49 1.67
CA CYS A 90 -4.27 -0.62 0.32
C CYS A 90 -2.87 -1.24 0.36
N SER A 91 -2.54 -1.99 -0.68
CA SER A 91 -1.16 -2.27 -1.07
C SER A 91 -0.74 -1.30 -2.18
N ILE A 92 0.56 -1.03 -2.25
CA ILE A 92 1.17 -0.19 -3.28
C ILE A 92 2.38 -0.94 -3.81
N VAL A 93 2.45 -1.09 -5.12
CA VAL A 93 3.54 -1.78 -5.80
C VAL A 93 4.06 -0.91 -6.94
N ALA A 94 5.36 -0.94 -7.17
CA ALA A 94 5.99 -0.27 -8.31
C ALA A 94 5.47 -0.86 -9.63
N GLY A 95 5.15 0.03 -10.58
CA GLY A 95 4.89 -0.33 -11.97
C GLY A 95 6.18 -0.40 -12.80
N SER A 96 6.06 -0.17 -14.12
CA SER A 96 7.22 -0.15 -15.02
C SER A 96 7.90 1.23 -15.00
N ASN A 97 9.04 1.32 -14.32
CA ASN A 97 9.73 2.58 -14.02
C ASN A 97 11.19 2.60 -14.52
N ASN A 98 11.43 2.16 -15.76
CA ASN A 98 12.78 1.92 -16.26
C ASN A 98 13.52 3.16 -16.80
N ASP A 99 12.83 4.28 -17.02
CA ASP A 99 13.44 5.51 -17.55
C ASP A 99 13.86 6.45 -16.41
N PHE A 100 15.16 6.46 -16.11
CA PHE A 100 15.77 7.31 -15.09
C PHE A 100 15.51 8.82 -15.29
N MET A 101 15.35 9.26 -16.54
CA MET A 101 15.11 10.68 -16.87
C MET A 101 13.62 11.05 -16.81
N SER A 102 12.74 10.08 -16.58
CA SER A 102 11.32 10.33 -16.43
C SER A 102 11.03 11.17 -15.18
N SER A 103 9.94 11.93 -15.26
CA SER A 103 9.35 12.60 -14.10
C SER A 103 8.03 11.95 -13.66
N THR A 104 7.65 10.86 -14.32
CA THR A 104 6.46 10.08 -14.03
C THR A 104 6.88 8.76 -13.40
N TYR A 105 6.24 8.44 -12.27
CA TYR A 105 6.38 7.17 -11.56
C TYR A 105 5.06 6.41 -11.64
N GLN A 106 5.09 5.21 -12.19
CA GLN A 106 3.93 4.34 -12.27
C GLN A 106 3.78 3.53 -10.98
N LEU A 107 2.57 3.51 -10.44
CA LEU A 107 2.16 2.75 -9.26
C LEU A 107 0.99 1.85 -9.61
N VAL A 108 0.92 0.69 -8.96
CA VAL A 108 -0.30 -0.10 -8.86
C VAL A 108 -0.78 -0.03 -7.41
N ILE A 109 -2.00 0.46 -7.23
CA ILE A 109 -2.66 0.55 -5.92
C ILE A 109 -3.79 -0.45 -5.92
N SER A 110 -3.88 -1.27 -4.88
CA SER A 110 -4.87 -2.33 -4.77
C SER A 110 -5.36 -2.45 -3.33
N SER A 111 -6.54 -3.03 -3.10
CA SER A 111 -6.95 -3.48 -1.76
C SER A 111 -7.94 -4.63 -1.89
N PRO A 112 -8.27 -5.36 -0.80
CA PRO A 112 -9.22 -6.47 -0.89
C PRO A 112 -10.61 -6.07 -1.42
N VAL A 113 -10.95 -4.77 -1.38
CA VAL A 113 -12.23 -4.20 -1.85
C VAL A 113 -12.07 -3.10 -2.91
N ILE A 114 -10.84 -2.84 -3.37
CA ILE A 114 -10.52 -1.86 -4.41
C ILE A 114 -9.74 -2.58 -5.50
N PRO A 115 -10.32 -2.76 -6.71
CA PRO A 115 -9.63 -3.37 -7.84
C PRO A 115 -8.33 -2.66 -8.18
N ASP A 116 -7.42 -3.35 -8.88
CA ASP A 116 -6.11 -2.82 -9.21
C ASP A 116 -6.21 -1.51 -10.02
N LEU A 117 -5.51 -0.50 -9.52
CA LEU A 117 -5.46 0.86 -10.06
C LEU A 117 -4.05 1.17 -10.51
N THR A 118 -3.86 1.28 -11.82
CA THR A 118 -2.59 1.78 -12.35
C THR A 118 -2.64 3.30 -12.41
N VAL A 119 -1.70 3.94 -11.73
CA VAL A 119 -1.62 5.39 -11.58
C VAL A 119 -0.25 5.86 -12.05
N ASP A 120 -0.25 6.89 -12.89
CA ASP A 120 0.95 7.65 -13.22
C ASP A 120 1.04 8.87 -12.31
N TYR A 121 2.09 8.94 -11.51
CA TYR A 121 2.38 10.02 -10.58
C TYR A 121 3.49 10.93 -11.14
N ASP A 122 3.17 12.20 -11.41
CA ASP A 122 4.14 13.22 -11.81
C ASP A 122 4.89 13.72 -10.56
N LEU A 123 6.12 13.22 -10.39
CA LEU A 123 7.02 13.49 -9.26
C LEU A 123 7.33 14.98 -9.10
N ARG A 124 7.32 15.75 -10.19
CA ARG A 124 7.64 17.18 -10.17
C ARG A 124 6.42 18.02 -9.79
N LYS A 125 5.28 17.74 -10.41
CA LYS A 125 4.04 18.49 -10.20
C LYS A 125 3.28 18.06 -8.95
N LYS A 126 3.62 16.90 -8.39
CA LYS A 126 2.93 16.29 -7.25
C LYS A 126 1.45 16.02 -7.58
N THR A 127 1.20 15.57 -8.81
CA THR A 127 -0.14 15.28 -9.35
C THR A 127 -0.16 13.88 -9.92
N PHE A 128 -1.31 13.23 -9.96
CA PHE A 128 -1.42 11.88 -10.50
C PHE A 128 -2.59 11.74 -11.48
N THR A 129 -2.48 10.76 -12.38
CA THR A 129 -3.52 10.39 -13.34
C THR A 129 -3.73 8.88 -13.31
N ILE A 130 -4.99 8.46 -13.27
CA ILE A 130 -5.34 7.03 -13.34
C ILE A 130 -5.23 6.60 -14.80
N LEU A 131 -4.33 5.67 -15.09
CA LEU A 131 -4.14 5.11 -16.43
C LEU A 131 -5.08 3.95 -16.71
N HIS A 132 -5.17 3.03 -15.76
CA HIS A 132 -5.91 1.79 -15.93
C HIS A 132 -6.60 1.42 -14.62
N GLN A 133 -7.73 0.76 -14.78
CA GLN A 133 -8.52 0.23 -13.69
C GLN A 133 -9.07 -1.13 -14.15
N GLU A 134 -8.88 -2.16 -13.33
CA GLU A 134 -9.52 -3.45 -13.57
C GLU A 134 -11.06 -3.30 -13.57
N GLU A 135 -11.70 -3.88 -14.59
CA GLU A 135 -13.16 -3.91 -14.70
C GLU A 135 -13.71 -5.20 -14.10
N VAL A 136 -14.64 -5.06 -13.15
CA VAL A 136 -15.26 -6.20 -12.46
C VAL A 136 -16.68 -6.41 -12.98
N THR A 137 -16.87 -7.43 -13.80
CA THR A 137 -18.17 -7.73 -14.46
C THR A 137 -19.07 -8.70 -13.68
N THR A 138 -18.49 -9.50 -12.78
CA THR A 138 -19.16 -10.63 -12.09
C THR A 138 -20.23 -10.24 -11.08
N ILE A 139 -20.27 -8.98 -10.64
CA ILE A 139 -21.20 -8.52 -9.60
C ILE A 139 -22.61 -8.34 -10.18
N SER A 140 -22.73 -7.86 -11.42
CA SER A 140 -24.01 -7.55 -12.06
C SER A 140 -24.85 -8.81 -12.36
N ALA A 141 -24.20 -9.95 -12.63
CA ALA A 141 -24.89 -11.20 -12.97
C ALA A 141 -25.48 -11.93 -11.75
N ASN A 142 -24.89 -11.79 -10.55
CA ASN A 142 -25.36 -12.45 -9.33
C ASN A 142 -26.28 -11.57 -8.47
N LEU A 143 -26.28 -10.24 -8.67
CA LEU A 143 -27.15 -9.31 -7.94
C LEU A 143 -28.54 -9.11 -8.55
N GLY A 144 -28.89 -9.79 -9.64
CA GLY A 144 -30.22 -9.70 -10.27
C GLY A 144 -31.42 -10.06 -9.35
N GLY A 145 -31.16 -10.52 -8.11
CA GLY A 145 -32.17 -10.74 -7.08
C GLY A 145 -32.33 -9.63 -6.03
N LEU A 146 -31.43 -8.63 -5.96
CA LEU A 146 -31.48 -7.55 -4.97
C LEU A 146 -31.71 -6.21 -5.66
N GLY A 147 -32.99 -5.86 -5.83
CA GLY A 147 -33.40 -4.60 -6.44
C GLY A 147 -32.94 -3.39 -5.64
N PHE A 148 -32.00 -2.62 -6.18
CA PHE A 148 -31.66 -1.28 -5.71
C PHE A 148 -31.95 -0.25 -6.81
N GLN A 149 -33.05 0.51 -6.64
CA GLN A 149 -33.23 1.79 -7.32
C GLN A 149 -32.51 2.85 -6.47
N SER A 150 -31.57 3.58 -7.05
CA SER A 150 -30.96 4.74 -6.37
C SER A 150 -31.29 6.03 -7.13
N ASN A 151 -32.16 6.83 -6.50
CA ASN A 151 -32.12 8.28 -6.59
C ASN A 151 -31.14 8.77 -5.51
N VAL A 152 -30.37 9.84 -5.75
CA VAL A 152 -30.16 10.98 -4.84
C VAL A 152 -29.07 11.91 -5.37
N SER A 153 -29.42 13.19 -5.34
CA SER A 153 -28.63 14.38 -5.60
C SER A 153 -27.77 14.83 -4.41
N SER A 154 -26.76 15.65 -4.72
CA SER A 154 -26.07 16.64 -3.87
C SER A 154 -25.24 16.14 -2.67
N ILE A 155 -23.91 16.11 -2.85
CA ILE A 155 -22.90 16.88 -2.08
C ILE A 155 -21.66 17.08 -2.98
N GLN A 156 -21.30 18.35 -3.20
CA GLN A 156 -20.10 18.89 -3.84
C GLN A 156 -19.19 19.35 -2.68
N GLN A 157 -17.86 19.22 -2.63
CA GLN A 157 -16.81 19.58 -3.60
C GLN A 157 -15.44 19.04 -3.06
N ASN A 158 -14.44 18.91 -3.95
CA ASN A 158 -13.02 18.56 -3.75
C ASN A 158 -12.52 17.12 -4.03
N MET A 159 -13.32 16.27 -4.69
CA MET A 159 -12.81 15.12 -5.46
C MET A 159 -13.52 15.09 -6.80
N GLN A 160 -12.93 15.68 -7.83
CA GLN A 160 -13.60 15.79 -9.14
C GLN A 160 -12.90 15.08 -10.30
N LEU A 161 -12.00 14.13 -10.02
CA LEU A 161 -11.45 13.22 -11.04
C LEU A 161 -11.55 11.72 -10.68
N VAL A 162 -12.58 11.35 -9.91
CA VAL A 162 -12.96 9.93 -9.65
C VAL A 162 -14.36 9.62 -10.24
N LYS A 163 -14.98 10.58 -10.94
CA LYS A 163 -16.38 10.45 -11.41
C LYS A 163 -16.60 9.58 -12.65
N THR A 164 -15.59 8.86 -13.13
CA THR A 164 -15.74 7.88 -14.23
C THR A 164 -15.72 6.43 -13.79
N SER A 165 -15.83 6.13 -12.50
CA SER A 165 -16.00 4.74 -12.03
C SER A 165 -17.28 4.62 -11.21
N GLN A 166 -18.40 4.39 -11.90
CA GLN A 166 -19.65 3.98 -11.25
C GLN A 166 -19.46 2.72 -10.36
N ASN A 167 -18.39 1.95 -10.58
CA ASN A 167 -18.18 0.62 -10.01
C ASN A 167 -17.49 0.60 -8.62
N TRP A 168 -16.57 1.53 -8.31
CA TRP A 168 -15.86 1.53 -7.00
C TRP A 168 -16.77 1.82 -5.81
N SER A 169 -17.73 2.71 -6.03
CA SER A 169 -18.70 3.04 -5.00
C SER A 169 -19.60 1.84 -4.68
N ASP A 170 -19.76 0.90 -5.62
CA ASP A 170 -20.68 -0.22 -5.43
C ASP A 170 -20.02 -1.39 -4.72
N LEU A 171 -18.74 -1.68 -4.99
CA LEU A 171 -17.99 -2.71 -4.26
C LEU A 171 -17.83 -2.37 -2.77
N SER A 172 -17.43 -1.13 -2.46
CA SER A 172 -17.29 -0.65 -1.08
C SER A 172 -18.62 -0.58 -0.32
N LYS A 173 -19.75 -0.49 -1.02
CA LYS A 173 -21.10 -0.61 -0.41
C LYS A 173 -21.49 -2.06 -0.13
N LEU A 174 -20.93 -3.04 -0.84
CA LEU A 174 -21.30 -4.45 -0.74
C LEU A 174 -20.38 -5.24 0.19
N PHE A 175 -19.11 -4.90 0.22
CA PHE A 175 -18.08 -5.60 0.99
C PHE A 175 -17.41 -4.66 1.99
N SER A 176 -17.12 -5.17 3.18
CA SER A 176 -16.36 -4.49 4.22
C SER A 176 -14.98 -5.10 4.34
N CYS A 177 -13.98 -4.25 4.56
CA CYS A 177 -12.61 -4.66 4.88
C CYS A 177 -12.19 -3.93 6.15
N GLU A 178 -11.90 -4.68 7.21
CA GLU A 178 -11.60 -4.14 8.52
C GLU A 178 -10.29 -4.72 9.04
N ARG A 179 -9.47 -3.85 9.66
CA ARG A 179 -8.30 -4.28 10.41
C ARG A 179 -8.64 -4.34 11.89
N VAL A 180 -8.40 -5.49 12.50
CA VAL A 180 -8.53 -5.68 13.95
C VAL A 180 -7.21 -6.19 14.51
N GLU A 181 -6.92 -5.82 15.75
CA GLU A 181 -5.71 -6.21 16.47
C GLU A 181 -6.07 -7.34 17.43
N VAL A 182 -5.40 -8.50 17.30
CA VAL A 182 -5.68 -9.70 18.09
C VAL A 182 -4.49 -10.03 18.99
N ILE A 183 -4.75 -10.16 20.29
CA ILE A 183 -3.70 -10.48 21.26
C ILE A 183 -3.31 -11.96 21.15
N SER A 184 -2.03 -12.22 20.84
CA SER A 184 -1.42 -13.54 20.84
C SER A 184 -1.24 -14.08 22.27
N HIS A 185 -0.96 -15.38 22.40
CA HIS A 185 -0.75 -16.07 23.68
C HIS A 185 0.36 -15.47 24.56
N ASP A 186 1.32 -14.78 23.95
CA ASP A 186 2.44 -14.09 24.58
C ASP A 186 2.18 -12.58 24.82
N GLY A 187 0.95 -12.11 24.60
CA GLY A 187 0.55 -10.73 24.84
C GLY A 187 0.86 -9.75 23.70
N VAL A 188 1.56 -10.19 22.65
CA VAL A 188 1.85 -9.37 21.47
C VAL A 188 0.61 -9.24 20.60
N SER A 189 0.31 -8.01 20.13
CA SER A 189 -0.79 -7.75 19.20
C SER A 189 -0.43 -8.20 17.79
N ILE A 190 -1.34 -8.92 17.14
CA ILE A 190 -1.20 -9.42 15.77
C ILE A 190 -2.32 -8.81 14.91
N PRO A 191 -1.98 -8.09 13.83
CA PRO A 191 -2.97 -7.56 12.91
C PRO A 191 -3.72 -8.69 12.19
N LEU A 192 -5.04 -8.53 12.11
CA LEU A 192 -5.94 -9.41 11.37
C LEU A 192 -6.80 -8.54 10.46
N VAL A 193 -6.73 -8.78 9.14
CA VAL A 193 -7.60 -8.11 8.17
C VAL A 193 -8.76 -9.02 7.83
N ILE A 194 -9.99 -8.56 8.07
CA ILE A 194 -11.22 -9.32 7.88
C ILE A 194 -12.01 -8.72 6.72
N LEU A 195 -12.42 -9.58 5.79
CA LEU A 195 -13.18 -9.26 4.60
C LEU A 195 -14.50 -10.04 4.61
N TYR A 196 -15.62 -9.33 4.48
CA TYR A 196 -16.95 -9.93 4.49
C TYR A 196 -17.95 -9.11 3.65
N SER A 197 -19.12 -9.70 3.33
CA SER A 197 -20.21 -9.04 2.61
C SER A 197 -21.27 -8.51 3.58
N TRP A 198 -21.68 -7.25 3.45
CA TRP A 198 -22.68 -6.62 4.32
C TRP A 198 -24.03 -7.33 4.29
N GLY A 199 -24.44 -7.82 3.12
CA GLY A 199 -25.77 -8.42 2.92
C GLY A 199 -25.83 -9.95 3.09
N ALA A 200 -24.68 -10.62 3.07
CA ALA A 200 -24.60 -12.08 3.10
C ALA A 200 -23.96 -12.64 4.38
N HIS A 201 -23.25 -11.82 5.14
CA HIS A 201 -22.64 -12.23 6.41
C HIS A 201 -23.70 -12.42 7.51
N CYS A 202 -23.69 -13.58 8.15
CA CYS A 202 -24.50 -13.90 9.32
C CYS A 202 -23.56 -14.07 10.53
N HIS A 203 -23.62 -13.14 11.48
CA HIS A 203 -22.76 -13.17 12.67
C HIS A 203 -22.87 -14.51 13.42
N GLY A 204 -21.74 -15.21 13.54
CA GLY A 204 -21.62 -16.48 14.27
C GLY A 204 -22.03 -17.74 13.49
N GLU A 205 -22.61 -17.58 12.29
CA GLU A 205 -23.05 -18.71 11.45
C GLU A 205 -22.29 -18.80 10.12
N SER A 206 -21.66 -17.70 9.70
CA SER A 206 -20.88 -17.65 8.47
C SER A 206 -19.62 -18.54 8.53
N PRO A 207 -19.37 -19.38 7.51
CA PRO A 207 -18.11 -20.10 7.40
C PRO A 207 -16.95 -19.13 7.17
N GLY A 208 -15.80 -19.42 7.76
CA GLY A 208 -14.61 -18.58 7.70
C GLY A 208 -13.41 -19.28 7.06
N ILE A 209 -12.60 -18.53 6.31
CA ILE A 209 -11.25 -18.95 5.90
C ILE A 209 -10.24 -18.01 6.54
N LEU A 210 -9.28 -18.57 7.26
CA LEU A 210 -8.15 -17.85 7.83
C LEU A 210 -6.88 -18.14 7.02
N TYR A 211 -6.30 -17.11 6.45
CA TYR A 211 -5.03 -17.13 5.75
C TYR A 211 -3.89 -16.74 6.69
N GLY A 212 -2.80 -17.49 6.63
CA GLY A 212 -1.58 -17.26 7.39
C GLY A 212 -0.37 -17.78 6.63
N TYR A 213 0.74 -17.05 6.66
CA TYR A 213 2.01 -17.47 6.07
C TYR A 213 3.12 -17.52 7.12
N GLY A 214 3.60 -16.35 7.58
CA GLY A 214 4.49 -16.27 8.74
C GLY A 214 5.91 -16.80 8.53
N ALA A 215 6.45 -16.67 7.32
CA ALA A 215 7.83 -17.09 7.02
C ALA A 215 8.53 -16.12 6.07
N TYR A 216 9.86 -16.13 6.08
CA TYR A 216 10.75 -15.42 5.15
C TYR A 216 10.62 -13.88 5.08
N GLY A 217 9.88 -13.25 5.99
CA GLY A 217 9.62 -11.81 5.92
C GLY A 217 8.65 -11.41 4.83
N GLU A 218 7.89 -12.36 4.29
CA GLU A 218 6.88 -12.10 3.26
C GLU A 218 5.55 -11.67 3.90
N ASP A 219 5.05 -10.53 3.45
CA ASP A 219 3.73 -10.05 3.82
C ASP A 219 2.64 -10.87 3.09
N LEU A 220 1.53 -11.15 3.78
CA LEU A 220 0.37 -11.76 3.13
C LEU A 220 -0.20 -10.84 2.05
N ASP A 221 -0.40 -11.39 0.86
CA ASP A 221 -1.01 -10.67 -0.25
C ASP A 221 -2.49 -10.36 0.00
N LYS A 222 -2.72 -9.08 0.29
CA LYS A 222 -4.02 -8.46 0.55
C LYS A 222 -4.46 -7.59 -0.63
N SER A 223 -3.92 -7.81 -1.83
CA SER A 223 -4.42 -7.18 -3.05
C SER A 223 -5.83 -7.64 -3.40
N TRP A 224 -6.44 -6.95 -4.34
CA TRP A 224 -7.69 -7.32 -4.97
C TRP A 224 -7.60 -8.72 -5.60
N CYS A 225 -8.66 -9.51 -5.42
CA CYS A 225 -8.78 -10.81 -6.06
C CYS A 225 -10.25 -11.11 -6.35
N SER A 226 -10.60 -11.13 -7.64
CA SER A 226 -11.98 -11.35 -8.09
C SER A 226 -12.56 -12.71 -7.68
N GLU A 227 -11.71 -13.72 -7.48
CA GLU A 227 -12.12 -15.06 -7.03
C GLU A 227 -12.75 -15.03 -5.63
N ARG A 228 -12.28 -14.12 -4.76
CA ARG A 228 -12.81 -13.95 -3.39
C ARG A 228 -14.28 -13.52 -3.40
N LEU A 229 -14.74 -12.81 -4.44
CA LEU A 229 -16.14 -12.35 -4.55
C LEU A 229 -17.13 -13.51 -4.53
N SER A 230 -16.75 -14.66 -5.09
CA SER A 230 -17.61 -15.85 -5.07
C SER A 230 -17.84 -16.38 -3.66
N LEU A 231 -16.84 -16.31 -2.78
CA LEU A 231 -16.96 -16.72 -1.39
C LEU A 231 -17.76 -15.69 -0.60
N LEU A 232 -17.41 -14.40 -0.72
CA LEU A 232 -18.05 -13.31 0.00
C LEU A 232 -19.54 -13.18 -0.34
N SER A 233 -19.91 -13.33 -1.62
CA SER A 233 -21.32 -13.32 -2.06
C SER A 233 -22.14 -14.49 -1.49
N ARG A 234 -21.50 -15.57 -1.05
CA ARG A 234 -22.12 -16.73 -0.39
C ARG A 234 -22.09 -16.61 1.14
N GLY A 235 -21.69 -15.46 1.68
CA GLY A 235 -21.67 -15.19 3.12
C GLY A 235 -20.44 -15.76 3.83
N TRP A 236 -19.39 -16.16 3.12
CA TRP A 236 -18.13 -16.53 3.73
C TRP A 236 -17.40 -15.30 4.25
N VAL A 237 -16.65 -15.49 5.34
CA VAL A 237 -15.72 -14.49 5.89
C VAL A 237 -14.31 -14.91 5.55
N LEU A 238 -13.50 -13.99 5.03
CA LEU A 238 -12.08 -14.21 4.77
C LEU A 238 -11.28 -13.38 5.77
N ALA A 239 -10.27 -13.97 6.37
CA ALA A 239 -9.41 -13.29 7.34
C ALA A 239 -7.93 -13.54 7.00
N PHE A 240 -7.11 -12.50 7.08
CA PHE A 240 -5.67 -12.55 6.81
C PHE A 240 -4.93 -12.20 8.09
N ALA A 241 -4.25 -13.18 8.68
CA ALA A 241 -3.48 -13.00 9.90
C ALA A 241 -2.03 -12.70 9.56
N ASP A 242 -1.60 -11.47 9.85
CA ASP A 242 -0.22 -11.02 9.69
C ASP A 242 0.65 -11.54 10.84
N VAL A 243 0.77 -12.87 10.90
CA VAL A 243 1.50 -13.59 11.95
C VAL A 243 3.01 -13.34 11.82
N ARG A 244 3.67 -13.24 12.98
CA ARG A 244 5.13 -13.08 13.06
C ARG A 244 5.84 -14.28 12.44
N TYR A 245 7.01 -13.99 11.88
CA TYR A 245 7.99 -14.97 11.45
C TYR A 245 9.21 -14.86 12.37
N VAL A 246 9.88 -15.99 12.63
CA VAL A 246 11.08 -16.04 13.47
C VAL A 246 12.30 -15.87 12.58
N TYR A 247 13.14 -14.86 12.83
CA TYR A 247 14.49 -14.84 12.28
C TYR A 247 15.30 -15.95 12.97
N ALA A 248 15.99 -16.78 12.19
CA ALA A 248 16.79 -17.91 12.69
C ALA A 248 17.89 -17.53 13.72
N THR A 249 18.10 -16.23 13.97
CA THR A 249 18.99 -15.70 15.00
C THR A 249 18.44 -15.74 16.42
N GLU A 250 17.15 -16.02 16.63
CA GLU A 250 16.54 -16.15 17.97
C GLU A 250 16.44 -17.59 18.47
N LEU A 251 17.00 -18.55 17.74
CA LEU A 251 17.19 -19.93 18.20
C LEU A 251 18.56 -20.09 18.87
N GLN A 252 18.74 -19.52 20.06
CA GLN A 252 19.84 -19.85 20.99
C GLN A 252 19.32 -20.08 22.40
#